data_AF-A0ABD1CE39-F1
#
_entry.id   AF-A0ABD1CE39-F1
#
_cell.length_a   1.000
_cell.length_b   1.000
_cell.length_c   1.000
_cell.angle_alpha   90.00
_cell.angle_beta   90.00
_cell.angle_gamma   90.00
#
_symmetry.space_group_name_H-M   'P 1'
#
loop_
_entity.id
_entity.type
_entity.pdbx_description
1 polymer ?
#
loop_
_entity_poly.entity_id
_entity_poly.type
_entity_poly.pdbx_seq_one_letter_code
_entity_poly.pdbx_strand_id
1 'polypeptide(L)'
;MANQTAKPDLDIVSRVPSKVWEQIFGHLSVHQLLEFRLICRSWRSIVDGCPALMERILLKFPEGFVLDREYKPKYLVPARNLSLEKVRISTVDSWWTTFGKAIVDLKIIDYSLEGLTLDYKPTMLKEIIQLKQLTHFTARTGTLTSEELNEIGKALPKLK
;
A
#
# COMPACT_ATOMS: atom_id res chain seq x y z
N MET A 1 -35.14 -4.02 -43.63
CA MET A 1 -33.66 -4.10 -43.74
C MET A 1 -33.10 -3.85 -42.36
N ALA A 2 -32.64 -4.88 -41.65
CA ALA A 2 -32.11 -4.76 -40.29
C ALA A 2 -30.60 -4.50 -40.34
N ASN A 3 -30.15 -3.36 -39.81
CA ASN A 3 -28.74 -3.03 -39.66
C ASN A 3 -28.11 -3.95 -38.61
N GLN A 4 -27.26 -4.88 -39.04
CA GLN A 4 -26.33 -5.58 -38.16
C GLN A 4 -25.27 -4.58 -37.70
N THR A 5 -25.44 -4.02 -36.49
CA THR A 5 -24.36 -3.33 -35.80
C THR A 5 -23.30 -4.37 -35.43
N ALA A 6 -22.18 -4.38 -36.15
CA ALA A 6 -21.02 -5.18 -35.84
C ALA A 6 -20.65 -4.97 -34.36
N LYS A 7 -20.68 -6.05 -33.57
CA LYS A 7 -20.27 -6.04 -32.17
C LYS A 7 -18.78 -5.69 -32.17
N PRO A 8 -18.36 -4.53 -31.63
CA PRO A 8 -16.96 -4.17 -31.62
C PRO A 8 -16.19 -5.28 -30.88
N ASP A 9 -15.14 -5.76 -31.54
CA ASP A 9 -14.23 -6.80 -31.05
C ASP A 9 -13.45 -6.21 -29.87
N LEU A 10 -14.08 -6.21 -28.69
CA LEU A 10 -13.69 -5.47 -27.50
C LEU A 10 -12.51 -6.07 -26.75
N ASP A 11 -11.86 -7.11 -27.29
CA ASP A 11 -10.81 -7.83 -26.59
C ASP A 11 -9.40 -7.50 -27.07
N ILE A 12 -9.17 -6.23 -27.42
CA ILE A 12 -7.81 -5.70 -27.65
C ILE A 12 -6.92 -5.96 -26.43
N VAL A 13 -7.49 -5.93 -25.22
CA VAL A 13 -6.74 -6.11 -23.98
C VAL A 13 -6.16 -7.53 -23.87
N SER A 14 -6.85 -8.57 -24.33
CA SER A 14 -6.29 -9.94 -24.31
C SER A 14 -5.27 -10.19 -25.43
N ARG A 15 -5.40 -9.47 -26.56
CA ARG A 15 -4.52 -9.64 -27.72
C ARG A 15 -3.17 -8.96 -27.55
N VAL A 16 -3.11 -7.91 -26.75
CA VAL A 16 -1.87 -7.16 -26.49
C VAL A 16 -1.17 -7.79 -25.28
N PRO A 17 0.11 -8.23 -25.42
CA PRO A 17 0.86 -8.80 -24.31
C PRO A 17 0.94 -7.86 -23.10
N SER A 18 0.90 -8.42 -21.88
CA SER A 18 0.96 -7.64 -20.63
C SER A 18 2.17 -6.70 -20.61
N LYS A 19 3.33 -7.12 -21.14
CA LYS A 19 4.54 -6.30 -21.20
C LYS A 19 4.38 -4.99 -21.98
N VAL A 20 3.58 -5.00 -23.05
CA VAL A 20 3.30 -3.80 -23.84
C VAL A 20 2.40 -2.85 -23.03
N TRP A 21 1.39 -3.38 -22.34
CA TRP A 21 0.57 -2.57 -21.43
C TRP A 21 1.37 -1.98 -20.28
N GLU A 22 2.30 -2.74 -19.71
CA GLU A 22 3.22 -2.23 -18.67
C GLU A 22 4.03 -1.03 -19.18
N GLN A 23 4.53 -1.08 -20.41
CA GLN A 23 5.26 0.03 -21.02
C GLN A 23 4.36 1.25 -21.23
N ILE A 24 3.15 1.05 -21.77
CA ILE A 24 2.16 2.12 -21.97
C ILE A 24 1.81 2.77 -20.63
N PHE A 25 1.45 1.96 -19.62
CA PHE A 25 1.09 2.45 -18.29
C PHE A 25 2.28 3.02 -17.52
N GLY A 26 3.51 2.62 -17.89
CA GLY A 26 4.75 3.20 -17.38
C GLY A 26 4.88 4.69 -17.70
N HIS A 27 4.30 5.16 -18.81
CA HIS A 27 4.29 6.57 -19.19
C HIS A 27 3.20 7.40 -18.49
N LEU A 28 2.25 6.77 -17.79
CA LEU A 28 1.19 7.47 -17.07
C LEU A 28 1.70 8.02 -15.75
N SER A 29 1.17 9.18 -15.33
CA SER A 29 1.30 9.65 -13.94
C SER A 29 0.58 8.72 -12.97
N VAL A 30 0.88 8.82 -11.67
CA VAL A 30 0.21 8.00 -10.64
C VAL A 30 -1.31 8.24 -10.65
N HIS A 31 -1.75 9.49 -10.83
CA HIS A 31 -3.17 9.81 -10.92
C HIS A 31 -3.85 9.11 -12.11
N GLN A 32 -3.26 9.23 -13.30
CA GLN A 32 -3.77 8.57 -14.50
C GLN A 32 -3.77 7.04 -14.35
N LEU A 33 -2.76 6.46 -13.71
CA LEU A 33 -2.71 5.03 -13.44
C LEU A 33 -3.89 4.58 -12.56
N LEU A 34 -4.23 5.37 -11.53
CA LEU A 34 -5.39 5.11 -10.67
C LEU A 34 -6.71 5.24 -11.43
N GLU A 35 -6.84 6.23 -12.32
CA GLU A 35 -8.02 6.37 -13.18
C GLU A 35 -8.17 5.16 -14.11
N PHE A 36 -7.08 4.74 -14.76
CA PHE A 36 -7.06 3.57 -15.65
C PHE A 36 -7.44 2.28 -14.92
N ARG A 37 -7.02 2.14 -13.65
CA ARG A 37 -7.38 1.01 -12.77
C ARG A 37 -8.90 0.93 -12.49
N LEU A 38 -9.63 2.03 -12.66
CA LEU A 38 -11.08 2.08 -12.45
C LEU A 38 -11.90 1.77 -13.71
N ILE A 39 -11.30 1.81 -14.91
CA ILE A 39 -12.02 1.69 -16.18
C ILE A 39 -12.60 0.28 -16.38
N CYS A 40 -11.78 -0.77 -16.26
CA CYS A 40 -12.26 -2.15 -16.44
C CYS A 40 -11.46 -3.16 -15.60
N ARG A 41 -11.99 -4.38 -15.45
CA ARG A 41 -11.34 -5.46 -14.68
C ARG A 41 -9.99 -5.87 -15.27
N SER A 42 -9.87 -5.90 -16.60
CA SER A 42 -8.63 -6.31 -17.27
C SER A 42 -7.51 -5.29 -17.02
N TRP A 43 -7.80 -3.99 -17.11
CA TRP A 43 -6.83 -2.93 -16.83
C TRP A 43 -6.42 -2.93 -15.36
N ARG A 44 -7.40 -3.11 -14.45
CA ARG A 44 -7.11 -3.30 -13.03
C ARG A 44 -6.16 -4.48 -12.80
N SER A 45 -6.40 -5.62 -13.44
CA SER A 45 -5.56 -6.81 -13.30
C SER A 45 -4.14 -6.59 -13.82
N ILE A 46 -3.97 -5.82 -14.90
CA ILE A 46 -2.65 -5.48 -15.43
C ILE A 46 -1.91 -4.56 -14.47
N VAL A 47 -2.58 -3.51 -13.97
CA VAL A 47 -1.99 -2.55 -13.02
C VAL A 47 -1.62 -3.27 -11.72
N ASP A 48 -2.57 -3.99 -11.11
CA ASP A 48 -2.36 -4.71 -9.83
C ASP A 48 -1.34 -5.85 -9.97
N GLY A 49 -1.25 -6.45 -11.16
CA GLY A 49 -0.33 -7.55 -11.47
C GLY A 49 1.10 -7.11 -11.82
N CYS A 50 1.35 -5.81 -12.02
CA CYS A 50 2.68 -5.31 -12.38
C CYS A 50 3.37 -4.63 -11.18
N PRO A 51 4.38 -5.28 -10.56
CA PRO A 51 5.16 -4.71 -9.46
C PRO A 51 5.71 -3.31 -9.74
N ALA A 52 6.29 -3.10 -10.93
CA ALA A 52 6.92 -1.84 -11.31
C ALA A 52 5.94 -0.67 -11.37
N LEU A 53 4.67 -0.93 -11.71
CA LEU A 53 3.62 0.11 -11.69
C LEU A 53 3.14 0.37 -10.26
N MET A 54 2.93 -0.69 -9.47
CA MET A 54 2.44 -0.58 -8.09
C MET A 54 3.46 0.04 -7.13
N GLU A 55 4.76 -0.14 -7.38
CA GLU A 55 5.86 0.51 -6.66
C GLU A 55 5.93 2.03 -6.90
N ARG A 56 5.13 2.58 -7.82
CA ARG A 56 5.01 4.04 -7.99
C ARG A 56 3.89 4.64 -7.14
N ILE A 57 3.00 3.80 -6.62
CA ILE A 57 1.83 4.23 -5.84
C ILE A 57 2.26 4.33 -4.37
N LEU A 58 2.35 5.56 -3.87
CA LEU A 58 2.53 5.85 -2.45
C LEU A 58 1.17 6.08 -1.79
N LEU A 59 0.77 5.17 -0.91
CA LEU A 59 -0.42 5.39 -0.11
C LEU A 59 -0.10 6.36 1.03
N LYS A 60 -0.87 7.45 1.11
CA LYS A 60 -0.85 8.41 2.20
C LYS A 60 -2.23 8.53 2.82
N PHE A 61 -2.25 8.70 4.13
CA PHE A 61 -3.46 9.07 4.86
C PHE A 61 -3.47 10.58 5.12
N PRO A 62 -4.66 11.20 5.21
CA PRO A 62 -4.78 12.59 5.64
C PRO A 62 -4.17 12.81 7.04
N GLU A 63 -3.68 14.02 7.29
CA GLU A 63 -3.19 14.40 8.62
C GLU A 63 -4.30 14.27 9.67
N GLY A 64 -3.98 13.68 10.82
CA GLY A 64 -4.95 13.43 11.90
C GLY A 64 -5.90 12.25 11.65
N PHE A 65 -5.73 11.51 10.55
CA PHE A 65 -6.54 10.32 10.28
C PHE A 65 -6.33 9.25 11.34
N VAL A 66 -7.43 8.64 11.80
CA VAL A 66 -7.43 7.63 12.86
C VAL A 66 -7.55 6.23 12.26
N LEU A 67 -6.56 5.38 12.55
CA LEU A 67 -6.50 3.97 12.18
C LEU A 67 -6.76 3.12 13.42
N ASP A 68 -7.99 2.64 13.57
CA ASP A 68 -8.48 1.87 14.71
C ASP A 68 -9.01 0.48 14.31
N ARG A 69 -9.76 -0.18 15.20
CA ARG A 69 -10.35 -1.51 14.98
C ARG A 69 -11.50 -1.46 13.98
N GLU A 70 -12.15 -0.30 13.87
CA GLU A 70 -13.28 -0.09 12.97
C GLU A 70 -12.83 0.28 11.55
N TYR A 71 -11.55 0.61 11.37
CA TYR A 71 -10.97 0.92 10.08
C TYR A 71 -11.11 -0.27 9.10
N LYS A 72 -11.88 -0.06 8.04
CA LYS A 72 -12.14 -1.03 6.96
C LYS A 72 -11.63 -0.48 5.64
N PRO A 73 -10.46 -0.93 5.15
CA PRO A 73 -9.89 -0.47 3.88
C PRO A 73 -10.66 -1.04 2.68
N LYS A 74 -11.89 -0.55 2.43
CA LYS A 74 -12.71 -1.04 1.30
C LYS A 74 -12.16 -0.61 -0.07
N TYR A 75 -11.44 0.50 -0.11
CA TYR A 75 -10.99 1.14 -1.35
C TYR A 75 -9.49 1.38 -1.39
N LEU A 76 -8.72 0.76 -0.48
CA LEU A 76 -7.28 0.86 -0.57
C LEU A 76 -6.79 0.11 -1.81
N VAL A 77 -6.02 0.83 -2.60
CA VAL A 77 -5.20 0.23 -3.65
C VAL A 77 -4.19 -0.69 -2.95
N PRO A 78 -3.85 -1.87 -3.52
CA PRO A 78 -2.77 -2.73 -3.05
C PRO A 78 -1.40 -2.04 -3.19
N ALA A 79 -1.17 -0.96 -2.46
CA ALA A 79 0.04 -0.18 -2.54
C ALA A 79 1.19 -0.95 -1.89
N ARG A 80 2.37 -0.87 -2.49
CA ARG A 80 3.60 -1.44 -1.93
C ARG A 80 4.35 -0.44 -1.05
N ASN A 81 4.08 0.85 -1.23
CA ASN A 81 4.71 1.90 -0.47
C ASN A 81 3.64 2.58 0.39
N LEU A 82 3.90 2.65 1.68
CA LEU A 82 3.00 3.24 2.66
C LEU A 82 3.71 4.36 3.42
N SER A 83 3.05 5.52 3.50
CA SER A 83 3.49 6.64 4.30
C SER A 83 2.43 6.99 5.35
N LEU A 84 2.81 6.77 6.60
CA LEU A 84 2.06 7.08 7.81
C LEU A 84 2.63 8.38 8.39
N GLU A 85 2.24 9.50 7.81
CA GLU A 85 2.66 10.86 8.22
C GLU A 85 1.55 11.47 9.09
N LYS A 86 1.85 11.77 10.35
CA LYS A 86 0.92 12.43 11.30
C LYS A 86 -0.44 11.73 11.43
N VAL A 87 -0.44 10.41 11.33
CA VAL A 87 -1.62 9.57 11.57
C VAL A 87 -1.69 9.18 13.04
N ARG A 88 -2.90 8.94 13.51
CA ARG A 88 -3.14 8.34 14.83
C ARG A 88 -3.50 6.88 14.63
N ILE A 89 -2.61 5.98 15.03
CA ILE A 89 -2.92 4.55 15.07
C ILE A 89 -3.36 4.28 16.50
N SER A 90 -4.58 3.79 16.70
CA SER A 90 -5.06 3.44 18.04
C SER A 90 -5.10 1.94 18.26
N THR A 91 -5.23 1.15 17.20
CA THR A 91 -5.18 -0.32 17.24
C THR A 91 -4.89 -0.88 15.86
N VAL A 92 -4.23 -2.04 15.81
CA VAL A 92 -3.88 -2.74 14.58
C VAL A 92 -4.64 -4.06 14.61
N ASP A 93 -5.68 -4.16 13.80
CA ASP A 93 -6.57 -5.32 13.75
C ASP A 93 -6.30 -6.17 12.50
N SER A 94 -7.17 -7.14 12.25
CA SER A 94 -7.23 -8.01 11.07
C SER A 94 -7.04 -7.29 9.73
N TRP A 95 -7.45 -6.02 9.60
CA TRP A 95 -7.23 -5.25 8.38
C TRP A 95 -5.74 -5.11 8.03
N TRP A 96 -4.87 -4.97 9.04
CA TRP A 96 -3.43 -4.83 8.84
C TRP A 96 -2.79 -6.13 8.37
N THR A 97 -3.23 -7.28 8.88
CA THR A 97 -2.66 -8.57 8.46
C THR A 97 -2.83 -8.83 6.96
N THR A 98 -3.90 -8.31 6.35
CA THR A 98 -4.11 -8.43 4.90
C THR A 98 -3.37 -7.33 4.15
N PHE A 99 -3.45 -6.10 4.65
CA PHE A 99 -2.89 -4.93 3.98
C PHE A 99 -1.35 -4.87 4.09
N GLY A 100 -0.81 -5.07 5.29
CA GLY A 100 0.60 -5.03 5.64
C GLY A 100 1.46 -6.03 4.86
N LYS A 101 0.91 -7.20 4.48
CA LYS A 101 1.64 -8.21 3.70
C LYS A 101 2.11 -7.74 2.33
N ALA A 102 1.42 -6.78 1.75
CA ALA A 102 1.77 -6.21 0.45
C ALA A 102 2.79 -5.05 0.56
N ILE A 103 3.03 -4.52 1.77
CA ILE A 103 3.93 -3.39 1.97
C ILE A 103 5.39 -3.85 1.86
N VAL A 104 6.13 -3.11 1.04
CA VAL A 104 7.56 -3.30 0.74
C VAL A 104 8.37 -2.14 1.29
N ASP A 105 7.83 -0.93 1.22
CA ASP A 105 8.42 0.29 1.77
C ASP A 105 7.44 0.92 2.76
N LEU A 106 7.91 1.16 3.97
CA LEU A 106 7.15 1.79 5.04
C LEU A 106 7.86 3.03 5.56
N LYS A 107 7.17 4.16 5.50
CA LYS A 107 7.61 5.45 6.03
C LYS A 107 6.69 5.87 7.18
N ILE A 108 7.24 6.10 8.37
CA ILE A 108 6.45 6.49 9.56
C ILE A 108 7.01 7.78 10.15
N ILE A 109 6.24 8.88 10.07
CA ILE A 109 6.68 10.20 10.56
C ILE A 109 5.61 10.81 11.46
N ASP A 110 6.04 11.37 12.60
CA ASP A 110 5.22 12.20 13.49
C ASP A 110 3.88 11.58 13.89
N TYR A 111 3.85 10.26 14.00
CA TYR A 111 2.66 9.54 14.41
C TYR A 111 2.46 9.68 15.94
N SER A 112 1.19 9.75 16.36
CA SER A 112 0.81 9.75 17.78
C SER A 112 0.25 8.38 18.15
N LEU A 113 0.78 7.82 19.24
CA LEU A 113 0.35 6.56 19.83
C LEU A 113 -0.44 6.79 21.12
N GLU A 114 -1.26 7.84 21.16
CA GLU A 114 -2.11 8.10 22.32
C GLU A 114 -3.02 6.90 22.62
N GLY A 115 -2.76 6.24 23.75
CA GLY A 115 -3.57 5.14 24.27
C GLY A 115 -3.13 3.73 23.85
N LEU A 116 -2.02 3.58 23.12
CA LEU A 116 -1.47 2.28 22.76
C LEU A 116 -0.46 1.79 23.81
N THR A 117 -0.66 0.57 24.31
CA THR A 117 0.39 -0.14 25.06
C THR A 117 1.55 -0.49 24.11
N LEU A 118 2.77 -0.61 24.64
CA LEU A 118 3.98 -0.89 23.84
C LEU A 118 3.86 -2.14 22.93
N ASP A 119 2.97 -3.09 23.28
CA ASP A 119 2.81 -4.39 22.61
C ASP A 119 2.32 -4.35 21.15
N TYR A 120 1.78 -3.22 20.68
CA TYR A 120 1.21 -3.15 19.33
C TYR A 120 2.24 -2.81 18.24
N LYS A 121 3.35 -2.14 18.57
CA LYS A 121 4.41 -1.77 17.60
C LYS A 121 5.06 -3.01 16.97
N PRO A 122 5.48 -4.04 17.73
CA PRO A 122 6.07 -5.24 17.15
C PRO A 122 5.05 -6.00 16.29
N THR A 123 3.77 -5.97 16.66
CA THR A 123 2.71 -6.70 15.96
C THR A 123 2.50 -6.17 14.53
N MET A 124 2.51 -4.85 14.32
CA MET A 124 2.46 -4.30 12.95
C MET A 124 3.62 -4.77 12.10
N LEU A 125 4.84 -4.63 12.60
CA LEU A 125 6.05 -4.86 11.83
C LEU A 125 6.27 -6.35 11.55
N LYS A 126 5.87 -7.23 12.48
CA LYS A 126 5.89 -8.70 12.31
C LYS A 126 5.07 -9.16 11.10
N GLU A 127 3.98 -8.47 10.77
CA GLU A 127 3.11 -8.83 9.65
C GLU A 127 3.65 -8.37 8.28
N ILE A 128 4.67 -7.49 8.25
CA ILE A 128 5.26 -6.97 7.00
C ILE A 128 6.43 -7.85 6.55
N ILE A 129 6.11 -9.06 6.13
CA ILE A 129 7.10 -10.07 5.74
C ILE A 129 7.95 -9.69 4.51
N GLN A 130 7.48 -8.74 3.71
CA GLN A 130 8.10 -8.25 2.47
C GLN A 130 8.88 -6.94 2.65
N LEU A 131 8.99 -6.40 3.88
CA LEU A 131 9.61 -5.10 4.11
C LEU A 131 11.07 -5.12 3.66
N LYS A 132 11.41 -4.25 2.71
CA LYS A 132 12.77 -4.05 2.19
C LYS A 132 13.42 -2.80 2.76
N GLN A 133 12.62 -1.79 3.07
CA GLN A 133 13.10 -0.51 3.56
C GLN A 133 12.14 0.03 4.62
N LEU A 134 12.71 0.55 5.71
CA LEU A 134 12.01 1.29 6.74
C LEU A 134 12.65 2.68 6.82
N THR A 135 12.00 3.68 6.22
CA THR A 135 12.58 5.00 6.07
C THR A 135 11.97 5.96 7.08
N HIS A 136 12.81 6.37 8.05
CA HIS A 136 12.47 7.28 9.15
C HIS A 136 11.38 6.76 10.10
N PHE A 137 11.69 6.86 11.38
CA PHE A 137 10.77 6.56 12.46
C PHE A 137 10.93 7.63 13.52
N THR A 138 10.02 8.61 13.53
CA THR A 138 10.02 9.69 14.51
C THR A 138 8.66 9.71 15.18
N ALA A 139 8.62 9.45 16.49
CA ALA A 139 7.41 9.47 17.28
C ALA A 139 7.28 10.83 17.99
N ARG A 140 6.06 11.39 17.98
CA ARG A 140 5.80 12.73 18.52
C ARG A 140 5.84 12.78 20.06
N THR A 141 5.70 11.63 20.71
CA THR A 141 5.54 11.50 22.17
C THR A 141 6.73 10.84 22.88
N GLY A 142 7.91 10.80 22.24
CA GLY A 142 9.14 10.27 22.84
C GLY A 142 10.07 9.65 21.80
N THR A 143 11.38 9.72 22.03
CA THR A 143 12.34 8.91 21.28
C THR A 143 12.06 7.44 21.56
N LEU A 144 12.06 6.59 20.53
CA LEU A 144 12.05 5.15 20.72
C LEU A 144 13.13 4.76 21.72
N THR A 145 12.81 3.87 22.66
CA THR A 145 13.84 3.32 23.53
C THR A 145 14.78 2.42 22.71
N SER A 146 16.01 2.24 23.18
CA SER A 146 16.95 1.29 22.56
C SER A 146 16.39 -0.14 22.52
N GLU A 147 15.57 -0.52 23.50
CA GLU A 147 14.86 -1.80 23.54
C GLU A 147 13.82 -1.92 22.42
N GLU A 148 13.03 -0.86 22.18
CA GLU A 148 12.07 -0.85 21.07
C GLU A 148 12.78 -0.92 19.71
N LEU A 149 13.89 -0.20 19.54
CA LEU A 149 14.73 -0.30 18.35
C LEU A 149 15.31 -1.71 18.17
N ASN A 150 15.69 -2.37 19.26
CA ASN A 150 16.18 -3.75 19.24
C ASN A 150 15.08 -4.75 18.86
N GLU A 151 13.87 -4.62 19.42
CA GLU A 151 12.73 -5.46 19.06
C GLU A 151 12.29 -5.25 17.60
N ILE A 152 12.35 -4.01 17.10
CA ILE A 152 12.16 -3.71 15.68
C ILE A 152 13.24 -4.41 14.84
N GLY A 153 14.51 -4.33 15.25
CA GLY A 153 15.61 -5.00 14.59
C GLY A 153 15.47 -6.53 14.56
N LYS A 154 14.96 -7.14 15.64
CA LYS A 154 14.64 -8.58 15.71
C LYS A 154 13.47 -8.97 14.82
N ALA A 155 12.44 -8.12 14.75
CA ALA A 155 11.27 -8.35 13.90
C ALA A 155 11.59 -8.20 12.40
N LEU A 156 12.65 -7.48 12.05
CA LEU A 156 13.03 -7.15 10.68
C LEU A 156 14.46 -7.62 10.35
N PRO A 157 14.76 -8.94 10.44
CA PRO A 157 16.11 -9.46 10.27
C PRO A 157 16.69 -9.25 8.85
N LYS A 158 15.84 -8.86 7.89
CA LYS A 158 16.19 -8.62 6.48
C LYS A 158 16.68 -7.19 6.19
N LEU A 159 16.58 -6.24 7.13
CA LEU A 159 16.95 -4.83 6.92
C LEU A 159 18.44 -4.52 7.19
N LYS A 160 19.34 -5.51 7.07
CA LYS A 160 20.78 -5.33 7.29
C LYS A 160 21.47 -4.64 6.11
#